data_AF-A0A6G9H327-F1
#
_entry.id   AF-A0A6G9H327-F1
#
_cell.length_a   1.000
_cell.length_b   1.000
_cell.length_c   1.000
_cell.angle_alpha   90.00
_cell.angle_beta   90.00
_cell.angle_gamma   90.00
#
_symmetry.space_group_name_H-M   'P 1'
#
loop_
_entity.id
_entity.type
_entity.pdbx_description
1 polymer ?
#
loop_
_entity_poly.entity_id
_entity_poly.type
_entity_poly.pdbx_seq_one_letter_code
_entity_poly.pdbx_strand_id
1 'polypeptide(L)'
;MDLNTAQPAAPESTSALESTSALESTSALESTSAPESGAAPEPAVAPLKLAVILGSTREGRFGPVVADWFLSRTDRHAGFSADLVDLADVELPSALSFRPGPAAQAQLAKVSPRLAEADAFVVITPEYNHSFPAALKSLIDWHYGEWQAKPVGFVSYGGISGGLRAVEQLRQVFAEMHAVTVRDTVSFHHAGTHFDDEGRHRDPSAAENAATAMLDQLAWWGLALRDAKSARPYGS
;
A
#
# COMPACT_ATOMS: atom_id res chain seq x y z
N MET A 1 -13.05 35.93 -45.95
CA MET A 1 -14.27 35.87 -45.14
C MET A 1 -13.82 35.99 -43.70
N ASP A 2 -13.70 37.23 -43.26
CA ASP A 2 -13.50 37.61 -41.87
C ASP A 2 -14.72 37.22 -41.04
N LEU A 3 -14.52 36.96 -39.75
CA LEU A 3 -15.23 37.63 -38.65
C LEU A 3 -14.65 37.14 -37.32
N ASN A 4 -13.62 37.88 -36.90
CA ASN A 4 -13.20 38.02 -35.51
C ASN A 4 -14.27 38.82 -34.78
N THR A 5 -14.78 38.34 -33.63
CA THR A 5 -15.69 39.11 -32.78
C THR A 5 -15.25 38.95 -31.33
N ALA A 6 -14.64 40.02 -30.82
CA ALA A 6 -14.34 40.25 -29.42
C ALA A 6 -15.60 40.76 -28.69
N GLN A 7 -15.72 40.43 -27.40
CA GLN A 7 -16.60 41.13 -26.45
C GLN A 7 -15.98 41.11 -25.03
N PRO A 8 -16.17 42.14 -24.18
CA PRO A 8 -15.08 42.73 -23.38
C PRO A 8 -15.06 42.37 -21.89
N ALA A 9 -13.99 42.85 -21.26
CA ALA A 9 -13.60 42.77 -19.85
C ALA A 9 -14.58 43.40 -18.86
N ALA A 10 -14.64 42.81 -17.65
CA ALA A 10 -15.25 43.35 -16.45
C ALA A 10 -14.23 44.21 -15.65
N PRO A 11 -14.65 45.24 -14.91
CA PRO A 11 -13.73 46.03 -14.09
C PRO A 11 -13.53 45.41 -12.70
N GLU A 12 -12.26 45.36 -12.28
CA GLU A 12 -11.86 45.21 -10.88
C GLU A 12 -12.09 46.53 -10.13
N SER A 13 -12.54 46.43 -8.88
CA SER A 13 -12.52 47.54 -7.93
C SER A 13 -11.93 47.08 -6.61
N THR A 14 -10.84 47.73 -6.26
CA THR A 14 -10.00 47.70 -5.06
C THR A 14 -10.59 48.54 -3.92
N SER A 15 -10.38 48.13 -2.67
CA SER A 15 -10.18 48.98 -1.46
C SER A 15 -10.13 48.09 -0.21
N ALA A 16 -8.96 47.82 0.37
CA ALA A 16 -8.35 48.54 1.51
C ALA A 16 -9.25 48.56 2.77
N LEU A 17 -8.96 47.73 3.77
CA LEU A 17 -8.11 48.03 4.94
C LEU A 17 -8.59 49.23 5.74
N GLU A 18 -9.26 48.99 6.87
CA GLU A 18 -9.12 49.85 8.05
C GLU A 18 -9.05 48.99 9.31
N SER A 19 -7.86 49.00 9.88
CA SER A 19 -7.55 48.58 11.25
C SER A 19 -8.01 49.69 12.19
N THR A 20 -8.76 49.34 13.24
CA THR A 20 -8.92 50.22 14.41
C THR A 20 -8.53 49.44 15.66
N SER A 21 -7.36 49.83 16.16
CA SER A 21 -6.84 49.58 17.50
C SER A 21 -7.49 50.57 18.46
N ALA A 22 -7.90 50.12 19.65
CA ALA A 22 -7.74 50.86 20.91
C ALA A 22 -8.29 50.09 22.14
N LEU A 23 -7.37 49.87 23.09
CA LEU A 23 -7.49 50.11 24.54
C LEU A 23 -8.27 49.13 25.45
N GLU A 24 -7.45 48.34 26.15
CA GLU A 24 -7.41 48.11 27.61
C GLU A 24 -8.69 48.25 28.46
N SER A 25 -8.99 47.20 29.25
CA SER A 25 -9.12 47.31 30.72
C SER A 25 -9.27 45.95 31.40
N THR A 26 -8.31 45.68 32.30
CA THR A 26 -8.42 45.01 33.61
C THR A 26 -9.42 43.86 33.83
N SER A 27 -8.91 42.68 34.21
CA SER A 27 -9.22 42.05 35.51
C SER A 27 -8.50 40.70 35.61
N ALA A 28 -7.56 40.61 36.57
CA ALA A 28 -6.99 39.34 36.99
C ALA A 28 -8.09 38.51 37.68
N LEU A 29 -8.37 37.33 37.13
CA LEU A 29 -9.09 36.25 37.80
C LEU A 29 -8.16 35.04 37.79
N GLU A 30 -7.73 34.64 38.98
CA GLU A 30 -7.04 33.38 39.23
C GLU A 30 -7.85 32.21 38.64
N SER A 31 -7.30 31.62 37.58
CA SER A 31 -7.69 30.29 37.14
C SER A 31 -6.80 29.30 37.88
N THR A 32 -7.36 28.67 38.92
CA THR A 32 -6.81 27.46 39.51
C THR A 32 -6.76 26.37 38.44
N SER A 33 -5.58 26.16 37.85
CA SER A 33 -5.31 25.02 36.99
C SER A 33 -5.36 23.75 37.83
N ALA A 34 -6.37 22.91 37.58
CA ALA A 34 -6.33 21.52 37.99
C ALA A 34 -5.07 20.86 37.39
N PRO A 35 -4.44 19.88 38.07
CA PRO A 35 -3.29 19.20 37.50
C PRO A 35 -3.74 18.52 36.21
N GLU A 36 -3.08 18.83 35.10
CA GLU A 36 -3.15 18.00 33.90
C GLU A 36 -2.75 16.59 34.33
N SER A 37 -3.75 15.72 34.40
CA SER A 37 -3.55 14.28 34.52
C SER A 37 -2.69 13.88 33.34
N GLY A 38 -1.39 13.74 33.58
CA GLY A 38 -0.46 13.14 32.63
C GLY A 38 -0.98 11.77 32.29
N ALA A 39 -1.72 11.68 31.19
CA ALA A 39 -2.04 10.41 30.58
C ALA A 39 -0.70 9.74 30.33
N ALA A 40 -0.51 8.56 30.94
CA ALA A 40 0.61 7.70 30.63
C ALA A 40 0.70 7.60 29.10
N PRO A 41 1.90 7.66 28.51
CA PRO A 41 2.04 7.55 27.06
C PRO A 41 1.27 6.30 26.61
N GLU A 42 0.32 6.47 25.68
CA GLU A 42 -0.40 5.33 25.11
C GLU A 42 0.65 4.30 24.68
N PRO A 43 0.43 3.01 24.99
CA PRO A 43 1.40 1.99 24.64
C PRO A 43 1.65 2.07 23.14
N ALA A 44 2.91 2.25 22.75
CA ALA A 44 3.30 2.35 21.36
C ALA A 44 2.73 1.12 20.62
N VAL A 45 1.83 1.37 19.67
CA VAL A 45 1.14 0.31 18.94
C VAL A 45 2.18 -0.49 18.19
N ALA A 46 2.25 -1.81 18.45
CA ALA A 46 3.22 -2.68 17.81
C ALA A 46 3.07 -2.59 16.27
N PRO A 47 4.19 -2.54 15.53
CA PRO A 47 4.18 -2.39 14.08
C PRO A 47 3.39 -3.53 13.44
N LEU A 48 2.67 -3.22 12.37
CA LEU A 48 1.93 -4.19 11.58
C LEU A 48 2.91 -5.10 10.83
N LYS A 49 2.63 -6.40 10.78
CA LYS A 49 3.38 -7.32 9.91
C LYS A 49 2.94 -7.11 8.46
N LEU A 50 3.85 -6.64 7.60
CA LEU A 50 3.59 -6.43 6.18
C LEU A 50 4.22 -7.53 5.33
N ALA A 51 3.40 -8.42 4.77
CA ALA A 51 3.90 -9.37 3.78
C ALA A 51 4.02 -8.70 2.41
N VAL A 52 5.25 -8.58 1.90
CA VAL A 52 5.55 -8.06 0.57
C VAL A 52 5.71 -9.23 -0.39
N ILE A 53 4.74 -9.44 -1.27
CA ILE A 53 4.72 -10.56 -2.22
C ILE A 53 5.37 -10.13 -3.53
N LEU A 54 6.49 -10.74 -3.92
CA LEU A 54 7.08 -10.53 -5.24
C LEU A 54 6.54 -11.58 -6.22
N GLY A 55 5.65 -11.15 -7.12
CA GLY A 55 4.79 -12.02 -7.91
C GLY A 55 5.43 -12.69 -9.14
N SER A 56 6.64 -12.29 -9.53
CA SER A 56 7.32 -12.83 -10.72
C SER A 56 8.29 -13.95 -10.34
N THR A 57 8.21 -15.09 -11.03
CA THR A 57 9.16 -16.20 -10.92
C THR A 57 10.08 -16.32 -12.14
N ARG A 58 10.03 -15.36 -13.06
CA ARG A 58 10.79 -15.43 -14.32
C ARG A 58 12.29 -15.31 -14.05
N GLU A 59 13.09 -16.09 -14.75
CA GLU A 59 14.55 -15.91 -14.77
C GLU A 59 14.91 -14.54 -15.37
N GLY A 60 15.92 -13.87 -14.81
CA GLY A 60 16.31 -12.51 -15.24
C GLY A 60 15.22 -11.45 -15.04
N ARG A 61 14.28 -11.67 -14.11
CA ARG A 61 13.20 -10.71 -13.79
C ARG A 61 13.75 -9.41 -13.19
N PHE A 62 13.09 -8.30 -13.53
CA PHE A 62 13.37 -6.97 -12.94
C PHE A 62 12.77 -6.79 -11.53
N GLY A 63 11.93 -7.73 -11.09
CA GLY A 63 11.19 -7.67 -9.83
C GLY A 63 12.03 -7.37 -8.59
N PRO A 64 13.18 -8.03 -8.37
CA PRO A 64 14.05 -7.77 -7.23
C PRO A 64 14.48 -6.31 -7.10
N VAL A 65 14.80 -5.62 -8.21
CA VAL A 65 15.17 -4.19 -8.18
C VAL A 65 14.02 -3.34 -7.63
N VAL A 66 12.79 -3.63 -8.05
CA VAL A 66 11.59 -2.93 -7.57
C VAL A 66 11.30 -3.29 -6.10
N ALA A 67 11.54 -4.54 -5.70
CA ALA A 67 11.37 -5.00 -4.33
C ALA A 67 12.36 -4.34 -3.37
N ASP A 68 13.65 -4.33 -3.69
CA ASP A 68 14.69 -3.67 -2.88
C ASP A 68 14.41 -2.17 -2.75
N TRP A 69 13.99 -1.53 -3.85
CA TRP A 69 13.54 -0.16 -3.82
C TRP A 69 12.37 0.02 -2.84
N PHE A 70 11.32 -0.80 -2.92
CA PHE A 70 10.15 -0.66 -2.06
C PHE A 70 10.43 -0.97 -0.57
N LEU A 71 11.23 -2.00 -0.30
CA LEU A 71 11.59 -2.41 1.06
C LEU A 71 12.36 -1.32 1.80
N SER A 72 13.32 -0.67 1.15
CA SER A 72 14.05 0.47 1.75
C SER A 72 13.17 1.71 2.04
N ARG A 73 11.95 1.77 1.51
CA ARG A 73 10.94 2.78 1.89
C ARG A 73 10.12 2.28 3.07
N THR A 74 9.76 1.01 3.06
CA THR A 74 9.03 0.35 4.15
C THR A 74 9.83 0.34 5.44
N ASP A 75 11.14 0.09 5.39
CA ASP A 75 12.05 0.12 6.55
C ASP A 75 12.10 1.48 7.25
N ARG A 76 11.79 2.56 6.51
CA ARG A 76 11.71 3.92 7.05
C ARG A 76 10.34 4.27 7.61
N HIS A 77 9.34 3.41 7.41
CA HIS A 77 7.97 3.63 7.83
C HIS A 77 7.69 2.87 9.14
N ALA A 78 7.70 3.58 10.27
CA ALA A 78 7.60 3.01 11.62
C ALA A 78 6.36 2.14 11.89
N GLY A 79 5.31 2.26 11.07
CA GLY A 79 4.09 1.46 11.18
C GLY A 79 4.21 0.00 10.73
N PHE A 80 5.32 -0.42 10.10
CA PHE A 80 5.45 -1.75 9.52
C PHE A 80 6.74 -2.48 9.90
N SER A 81 6.64 -3.80 9.97
CA SER A 81 7.74 -4.75 9.88
C SER A 81 7.53 -5.57 8.61
N ALA A 82 8.40 -5.40 7.61
CA ALA A 82 8.27 -6.07 6.32
C ALA A 82 8.77 -7.51 6.34
N ASP A 83 8.07 -8.38 5.62
CA ASP A 83 8.47 -9.76 5.34
C ASP A 83 8.37 -10.01 3.81
N LEU A 84 9.51 -10.18 3.14
CA LEU A 84 9.55 -10.39 1.68
C LEU A 84 9.29 -11.86 1.33
N VAL A 85 8.15 -12.13 0.70
CA VAL A 85 7.80 -13.44 0.12
C VAL A 85 8.09 -13.40 -1.37
N ASP A 86 9.30 -13.80 -1.78
CA ASP A 86 9.63 -13.97 -3.20
C ASP A 86 9.10 -15.30 -3.73
N LEU A 87 8.16 -15.25 -4.68
CA LEU A 87 7.56 -16.46 -5.23
C LEU A 87 8.52 -17.29 -6.07
N ALA A 88 9.68 -16.76 -6.45
CA ALA A 88 10.72 -17.57 -7.07
C ALA A 88 11.35 -18.58 -6.08
N ASP A 89 11.29 -18.28 -4.78
CA ASP A 89 11.82 -19.13 -3.70
C ASP A 89 10.73 -19.98 -3.04
N VAL A 90 9.47 -19.80 -3.44
CA VAL A 90 8.32 -20.54 -2.90
C VAL A 90 7.89 -21.63 -3.88
N GLU A 91 8.08 -22.88 -3.49
CA GLU A 91 7.53 -24.02 -4.20
C GLU A 91 6.04 -24.19 -3.85
N LEU A 92 5.15 -23.90 -4.80
CA LEU A 92 3.72 -24.18 -4.68
C LEU A 92 3.34 -25.46 -5.45
N PRO A 93 2.36 -26.24 -4.97
CA PRO A 93 1.86 -27.35 -5.74
C PRO A 93 1.15 -26.85 -7.01
N SER A 94 1.38 -27.52 -8.15
CA SER A 94 0.89 -27.07 -9.45
C SER A 94 -0.61 -27.30 -9.69
N ALA A 95 -1.20 -28.29 -9.02
CA ALA A 95 -2.60 -28.66 -9.19
C ALA A 95 -3.40 -28.38 -7.91
N LEU A 96 -4.33 -27.42 -7.98
CA LEU A 96 -5.24 -27.08 -6.88
C LEU A 96 -6.06 -28.29 -6.44
N SER A 97 -6.29 -28.41 -5.13
CA SER A 97 -7.12 -29.46 -4.55
C SER A 97 -7.75 -28.98 -3.25
N PHE A 98 -9.04 -29.27 -3.06
CA PHE A 98 -9.71 -29.07 -1.77
C PHE A 98 -9.18 -29.99 -0.65
N ARG A 99 -8.46 -31.06 -1.02
CA ARG A 99 -7.87 -32.03 -0.09
C ARG A 99 -6.43 -32.33 -0.53
N PRO A 100 -5.48 -31.40 -0.29
CA PRO A 100 -4.09 -31.62 -0.67
C PRO A 100 -3.51 -32.81 0.11
N GLY A 101 -2.73 -33.65 -0.57
CA GLY A 101 -1.97 -34.72 0.08
C GLY A 101 -0.78 -34.20 0.89
N PRO A 102 -0.08 -35.07 1.65
CA PRO A 102 0.99 -34.65 2.57
C PRO A 102 2.11 -33.83 1.93
N ALA A 103 2.53 -34.18 0.71
CA ALA A 103 3.59 -33.45 0.00
C ALA A 103 3.17 -32.01 -0.35
N ALA A 104 1.93 -31.84 -0.84
CA ALA A 104 1.39 -30.52 -1.14
C ALA A 104 1.21 -29.68 0.14
N GLN A 105 0.74 -30.29 1.23
CA GLN A 105 0.65 -29.62 2.53
C GLN A 105 2.01 -29.16 3.04
N ALA A 106 3.06 -29.98 2.88
CA ALA A 106 4.41 -29.62 3.28
C ALA A 106 4.98 -28.45 2.46
N GLN A 107 4.64 -28.35 1.18
CA GLN A 107 4.99 -27.19 0.34
C GLN A 107 4.26 -25.92 0.81
N LEU A 108 2.94 -26.00 1.02
CA LEU A 108 2.13 -24.87 1.48
C LEU A 108 2.56 -24.38 2.87
N ALA A 109 2.93 -25.28 3.77
CA ALA A 109 3.38 -24.96 5.13
C ALA A 109 4.64 -24.06 5.16
N LYS A 110 5.41 -23.98 4.06
CA LYS A 110 6.57 -23.07 3.95
C LYS A 110 6.17 -21.59 3.88
N VAL A 111 4.95 -21.28 3.43
CA VAL A 111 4.48 -19.90 3.20
C VAL A 111 3.20 -19.57 3.96
N SER A 112 2.31 -20.54 4.22
CA SER A 112 1.06 -20.34 4.97
C SER A 112 1.23 -19.55 6.27
N PRO A 113 2.20 -19.84 7.15
CA PRO A 113 2.34 -19.10 8.41
C PRO A 113 2.64 -17.62 8.19
N ARG A 114 3.47 -17.30 7.19
CA ARG A 114 3.85 -15.92 6.85
C ARG A 114 2.64 -15.10 6.39
N LEU A 115 1.79 -15.70 5.56
CA LEU A 115 0.55 -15.07 5.11
C LEU A 115 -0.50 -14.95 6.23
N ALA A 116 -0.60 -15.99 7.08
CA ALA A 116 -1.52 -15.99 8.21
C ALA A 116 -1.17 -14.89 9.23
N GLU A 117 0.12 -14.72 9.55
CA GLU A 117 0.63 -13.72 10.48
C GLU A 117 0.60 -12.29 9.96
N ALA A 118 0.53 -12.09 8.63
CA ALA A 118 0.51 -10.75 8.05
C ALA A 118 -0.75 -9.97 8.47
N ASP A 119 -0.57 -8.72 8.87
CA ASP A 119 -1.67 -7.78 9.12
C ASP A 119 -2.11 -7.07 7.85
N ALA A 120 -1.18 -6.89 6.89
CA ALA A 120 -1.37 -6.23 5.62
C ALA A 120 -0.48 -6.88 4.53
N PHE A 121 -0.81 -6.62 3.26
CA PHE A 121 -0.03 -7.10 2.12
C PHE A 121 0.35 -5.96 1.16
N VAL A 122 1.51 -6.09 0.54
CA VAL A 122 1.84 -5.39 -0.71
C VAL A 122 2.20 -6.40 -1.77
N VAL A 123 1.55 -6.32 -2.92
CA VAL A 123 1.87 -7.16 -4.06
C VAL A 123 2.73 -6.38 -5.05
N ILE A 124 3.96 -6.84 -5.25
CA ILE A 124 4.88 -6.36 -6.27
C ILE A 124 4.74 -7.23 -7.51
N THR A 125 4.17 -6.70 -8.59
CA THR A 125 3.80 -7.51 -9.76
C THR A 125 4.20 -6.88 -11.09
N PRO A 126 4.79 -7.65 -12.03
CA PRO A 126 4.80 -7.25 -13.42
C PRO A 126 3.40 -7.41 -14.04
N GLU A 127 3.21 -6.83 -15.22
CA GLU A 127 2.15 -7.25 -16.16
C GLU A 127 2.72 -8.18 -17.24
N TYR A 128 2.17 -9.39 -17.31
CA TYR A 128 2.46 -10.40 -18.33
C TYR A 128 1.24 -10.62 -19.19
N ASN A 129 1.39 -10.41 -20.50
CA ASN A 129 0.33 -10.65 -21.49
C ASN A 129 -1.02 -10.05 -21.07
N HIS A 130 -1.00 -8.78 -20.62
CA HIS A 130 -2.18 -8.05 -20.19
C HIS A 130 -2.85 -8.59 -18.89
N SER A 131 -2.11 -9.31 -18.06
CA SER A 131 -2.57 -9.85 -16.76
C SER A 131 -1.42 -9.92 -15.74
N PHE A 132 -1.72 -10.41 -14.53
CA PHE A 132 -0.74 -10.70 -13.49
C PHE A 132 -0.14 -12.11 -13.65
N PRO A 133 1.04 -12.41 -13.07
CA PRO A 133 1.70 -13.71 -13.24
C PRO A 133 0.90 -14.89 -12.69
N ALA A 134 1.01 -16.04 -13.36
CA ALA A 134 0.37 -17.29 -12.93
C ALA A 134 0.77 -17.72 -11.51
N ALA A 135 2.04 -17.57 -11.14
CA ALA A 135 2.54 -17.92 -9.79
C ALA A 135 1.82 -17.12 -8.69
N LEU A 136 1.54 -15.84 -8.94
CA LEU A 136 0.78 -15.02 -8.01
C LEU A 136 -0.67 -15.51 -7.88
N LYS A 137 -1.32 -15.90 -8.99
CA LYS A 137 -2.65 -16.52 -8.93
C LYS A 137 -2.64 -17.82 -8.14
N SER A 138 -1.62 -18.66 -8.35
CA SER A 138 -1.46 -19.93 -7.63
C SER A 138 -1.30 -19.71 -6.13
N LEU A 139 -0.52 -18.71 -5.70
CA LEU A 139 -0.42 -18.36 -4.28
C LEU A 139 -1.80 -17.97 -3.73
N ILE A 140 -2.52 -17.08 -4.42
CA ILE A 140 -3.83 -16.61 -3.98
C ILE A 140 -4.84 -17.77 -3.94
N ASP A 141 -4.82 -18.70 -4.90
CA ASP A 141 -5.81 -19.79 -4.95
C ASP A 141 -5.58 -20.88 -3.90
N TRP A 142 -4.35 -21.06 -3.44
CA TRP A 142 -4.02 -22.02 -2.39
C TRP A 142 -4.35 -21.53 -0.98
N HIS A 143 -4.47 -20.22 -0.79
CA HIS A 143 -4.69 -19.57 0.50
C HIS A 143 -5.99 -18.79 0.45
N TYR A 144 -6.96 -19.06 1.32
CA TYR A 144 -8.24 -18.35 1.28
C TYR A 144 -8.45 -17.49 2.52
N GLY A 145 -8.38 -18.11 3.69
CA GLY A 145 -8.58 -17.42 4.97
C GLY A 145 -7.48 -16.39 5.26
N GLU A 146 -6.28 -16.61 4.75
CA GLU A 146 -5.10 -15.79 5.03
C GLU A 146 -5.22 -14.34 4.54
N TRP A 147 -6.06 -14.08 3.53
CA TRP A 147 -6.28 -12.74 2.97
C TRP A 147 -7.40 -11.96 3.65
N GLN A 148 -8.31 -12.66 4.33
CA GLN A 148 -9.59 -12.09 4.72
C GLN A 148 -9.43 -10.95 5.73
N ALA A 149 -10.20 -9.88 5.52
CA ALA A 149 -10.23 -8.70 6.37
C ALA A 149 -8.81 -8.18 6.67
N LYS A 150 -7.98 -8.10 5.63
CA LYS A 150 -6.65 -7.48 5.63
C LYS A 150 -6.52 -6.56 4.41
N PRO A 151 -5.79 -5.44 4.53
CA PRO A 151 -5.61 -4.53 3.41
C PRO A 151 -4.48 -4.95 2.48
N VAL A 152 -4.61 -4.58 1.20
CA VAL A 152 -3.66 -4.92 0.12
C VAL A 152 -3.31 -3.68 -0.70
N GLY A 153 -2.01 -3.43 -0.85
CA GLY A 153 -1.45 -2.40 -1.72
C GLY A 153 -0.71 -3.00 -2.91
N PHE A 154 -0.40 -2.18 -3.91
CA PHE A 154 0.20 -2.64 -5.15
C PHE A 154 1.40 -1.79 -5.55
N VAL A 155 2.49 -2.48 -5.93
CA VAL A 155 3.60 -1.93 -6.68
C VAL A 155 3.66 -2.68 -8.00
N SER A 156 3.45 -1.99 -9.10
CA SER A 156 3.32 -2.60 -10.42
C SER A 156 4.39 -2.11 -11.37
N TYR A 157 4.78 -2.95 -12.31
CA TYR A 157 5.68 -2.56 -13.38
C TYR A 157 5.34 -3.27 -14.69
N GLY A 158 5.73 -2.68 -15.82
CA GLY A 158 5.43 -3.27 -17.12
C GLY A 158 5.90 -2.40 -18.28
N GLY A 159 5.33 -2.64 -19.45
CA GLY A 159 5.49 -1.74 -20.61
C GLY A 159 4.77 -0.42 -20.38
N ILE A 160 4.07 0.08 -21.41
CA ILE A 160 3.43 1.40 -21.34
C ILE A 160 2.37 1.53 -20.24
N SER A 161 1.71 0.44 -19.85
CA SER A 161 0.70 0.42 -18.79
C SER A 161 1.29 0.53 -17.39
N GLY A 162 2.60 0.36 -17.22
CA GLY A 162 3.24 0.27 -15.90
C GLY A 162 2.73 -0.84 -15.00
N GLY A 163 2.04 -1.84 -15.57
CA GLY A 163 1.45 -2.94 -14.82
C GLY A 163 0.05 -2.69 -14.28
N LEU A 164 -0.58 -1.55 -14.59
CA LEU A 164 -1.89 -1.20 -14.04
C LEU A 164 -3.00 -2.19 -14.45
N ARG A 165 -2.93 -2.86 -15.60
CA ARG A 165 -3.95 -3.86 -15.98
C ARG A 165 -3.88 -5.12 -15.13
N ALA A 166 -2.68 -5.47 -14.65
CA ALA A 166 -2.50 -6.55 -13.67
C ALA A 166 -3.15 -6.14 -12.34
N VAL A 167 -2.96 -4.90 -11.90
CA VAL A 167 -3.56 -4.35 -10.68
C VAL A 167 -5.10 -4.35 -10.77
N GLU A 168 -5.68 -3.88 -11.86
CA GLU A 168 -7.15 -3.86 -12.03
C GLU A 168 -7.77 -5.25 -11.91
N GLN A 169 -7.12 -6.29 -12.45
CA GLN A 169 -7.59 -7.67 -12.29
C GLN A 169 -7.40 -8.18 -10.86
N LEU A 170 -6.25 -7.90 -10.24
CA LEU A 170 -5.99 -8.28 -8.86
C LEU A 170 -6.97 -7.64 -7.87
N ARG A 171 -7.45 -6.42 -8.14
CA ARG A 171 -8.49 -5.78 -7.32
C ARG A 171 -9.78 -6.59 -7.29
N GLN A 172 -10.19 -7.16 -8.42
CA GLN A 172 -11.36 -8.04 -8.48
C GLN A 172 -11.12 -9.34 -7.72
N VAL A 173 -9.93 -9.93 -7.86
CA VAL A 173 -9.56 -11.15 -7.13
C VAL A 173 -9.55 -10.90 -5.62
N PHE A 174 -8.88 -9.86 -5.13
CA PHE A 174 -8.80 -9.59 -3.70
C PHE A 174 -10.15 -9.20 -3.08
N ALA A 175 -11.04 -8.57 -3.84
CA ALA A 175 -12.42 -8.35 -3.39
C ALA A 175 -13.16 -9.68 -3.12
N GLU A 176 -13.02 -10.67 -4.03
CA GLU A 176 -13.55 -12.03 -3.82
C GLU A 176 -12.89 -12.72 -2.61
N MET A 177 -11.60 -12.46 -2.36
CA MET A 177 -10.88 -13.02 -1.20
C MET A 177 -11.15 -12.27 0.12
N HIS A 178 -12.16 -11.39 0.14
CA HIS A 178 -12.54 -10.58 1.31
C HIS A 178 -11.41 -9.66 1.82
N ALA A 179 -10.50 -9.26 0.95
CA ALA A 179 -9.44 -8.30 1.25
C ALA A 179 -9.82 -6.91 0.74
N VAL A 180 -9.36 -5.85 1.42
CA VAL A 180 -9.61 -4.47 1.00
C VAL A 180 -8.40 -3.91 0.27
N THR A 181 -8.57 -3.50 -0.97
CA THR A 181 -7.46 -2.89 -1.71
C THR A 181 -7.42 -1.39 -1.49
N VAL A 182 -6.23 -0.82 -1.27
CA VAL A 182 -6.05 0.64 -1.17
C VAL A 182 -6.02 1.26 -2.56
N ARG A 183 -6.49 2.51 -2.68
CA ARG A 183 -6.60 3.20 -3.97
C ARG A 183 -5.22 3.47 -4.55
N ASP A 184 -4.32 4.04 -3.74
CA ASP A 184 -3.02 4.49 -4.24
C ASP A 184 -2.12 3.29 -4.58
N THR A 185 -1.33 3.46 -5.62
CA THR A 185 -0.53 2.40 -6.23
C THR A 185 0.75 3.02 -6.76
N VAL A 186 1.86 2.31 -6.60
CA VAL A 186 3.12 2.66 -7.28
C VAL A 186 3.13 1.93 -8.63
N SER A 187 3.42 2.63 -9.72
CA SER A 187 3.44 2.04 -11.06
C SER A 187 4.65 2.54 -11.86
N PHE A 188 5.44 1.59 -12.35
CA PHE A 188 6.63 1.84 -13.15
C PHE A 188 6.41 1.39 -14.60
N HIS A 189 6.02 2.34 -15.45
CA HIS A 189 6.02 2.13 -16.90
C HIS A 189 7.45 2.07 -17.41
N HIS A 190 7.74 1.09 -18.27
CA HIS A 190 9.10 0.84 -18.77
C HIS A 190 10.16 0.78 -17.66
N ALA A 191 9.87 0.11 -16.54
CA ALA A 191 10.64 0.21 -15.30
C ALA A 191 12.17 0.27 -15.41
N GLY A 192 12.81 -0.46 -16.33
CA GLY A 192 14.26 -0.37 -16.56
C GLY A 192 14.80 1.03 -16.89
N THR A 193 13.97 1.97 -17.35
CA THR A 193 14.37 3.38 -17.59
C THR A 193 14.44 4.21 -16.31
N HIS A 194 13.77 3.77 -15.25
CA HIS A 194 13.65 4.49 -13.99
C HIS A 194 14.82 4.21 -13.03
N PHE A 195 15.57 3.14 -13.24
CA PHE A 195 16.65 2.71 -12.35
C PHE A 195 18.01 2.79 -13.04
N ASP A 196 19.07 3.01 -12.25
CA ASP A 196 20.45 2.87 -12.70
C ASP A 196 20.95 1.42 -12.59
N ASP A 197 22.19 1.20 -13.01
CA ASP A 197 22.79 -0.14 -13.05
C ASP A 197 23.01 -0.72 -11.65
N GLU A 198 22.98 0.13 -10.61
CA GLU A 198 23.01 -0.28 -9.19
C GLU A 198 21.61 -0.46 -8.60
N GLY A 199 20.54 -0.35 -9.41
CA GLY A 199 19.17 -0.53 -8.96
C GLY A 199 18.61 0.66 -8.17
N ARG A 200 19.23 1.84 -8.24
CA ARG A 200 18.73 3.06 -7.60
C ARG A 200 17.81 3.81 -8.55
N HIS A 201 16.70 4.31 -8.03
CA HIS A 201 15.75 5.08 -8.82
C HIS A 201 16.35 6.45 -9.19
N ARG A 202 16.31 6.80 -10.48
CA ARG A 202 16.93 8.01 -11.05
C ARG A 202 16.22 9.31 -10.65
N ASP A 203 14.89 9.28 -10.58
CA ASP A 203 14.06 10.42 -10.14
C ASP A 203 12.94 9.96 -9.17
N PRO A 204 13.27 9.71 -7.89
CA PRO A 204 12.41 8.94 -7.00
C PRO A 204 11.18 9.71 -6.48
N SER A 205 11.14 11.04 -6.59
CA SER A 205 10.19 11.85 -5.81
C SER A 205 8.73 11.44 -6.00
N ALA A 206 8.27 11.28 -7.24
CA ALA A 206 6.88 10.88 -7.51
C ALA A 206 6.58 9.46 -7.00
N ALA A 207 7.50 8.53 -7.19
CA ALA A 207 7.34 7.15 -6.74
C ALA A 207 7.38 7.04 -5.21
N GLU A 208 8.22 7.83 -4.54
CA GLU A 208 8.32 7.89 -3.08
C GLU A 208 7.08 8.52 -2.45
N ASN A 209 6.52 9.57 -3.05
CA ASN A 209 5.25 10.15 -2.60
C ASN A 209 4.10 9.14 -2.73
N ALA A 210 4.03 8.42 -3.86
CA ALA A 210 3.03 7.37 -4.05
C ALA A 210 3.20 6.20 -3.07
N ALA A 211 4.44 5.77 -2.82
CA ALA A 211 4.73 4.72 -1.84
C ALA A 211 4.36 5.14 -0.42
N THR A 212 4.67 6.38 -0.04
CA THR A 212 4.32 6.94 1.28
C THR A 212 2.80 6.98 1.46
N ALA A 213 2.07 7.56 0.50
CA ALA A 213 0.61 7.62 0.55
C ALA A 213 -0.04 6.23 0.64
N MET A 214 0.47 5.25 -0.12
CA MET A 214 0.01 3.87 -0.07
C MET A 214 0.29 3.22 1.29
N LEU A 215 1.51 3.38 1.84
CA LEU A 215 1.89 2.83 3.15
C LEU A 215 1.05 3.46 4.27
N ASP A 216 0.80 4.75 4.25
CA ASP A 216 -0.06 5.44 5.23
C ASP A 216 -1.49 4.88 5.19
N GLN A 217 -2.06 4.68 3.98
CA GLN A 217 -3.38 4.06 3.81
C GLN A 217 -3.42 2.62 4.31
N LEU A 218 -2.38 1.83 4.01
CA LEU A 218 -2.26 0.46 4.50
C LEU A 218 -2.16 0.41 6.02
N ALA A 219 -1.42 1.34 6.64
CA ALA A 219 -1.25 1.38 8.08
C ALA A 219 -2.59 1.69 8.76
N TRP A 220 -3.32 2.69 8.24
CA TRP A 220 -4.64 3.03 8.74
C TRP A 220 -5.61 1.84 8.66
N TRP A 221 -5.72 1.20 7.48
CA TRP A 221 -6.61 0.05 7.32
C TRP A 221 -6.15 -1.16 8.14
N GLY A 222 -4.85 -1.39 8.23
CA GLY A 222 -4.28 -2.54 8.96
C GLY A 222 -4.60 -2.46 10.44
N LEU A 223 -4.41 -1.28 11.05
CA LEU A 223 -4.80 -1.02 12.43
C LEU A 223 -6.31 -1.20 12.63
N ALA A 224 -7.13 -0.54 11.79
CA ALA A 224 -8.58 -0.59 11.91
C ALA A 224 -9.13 -2.03 11.80
N LEU A 225 -8.63 -2.83 10.86
CA LEU A 225 -9.07 -4.20 10.64
C LEU A 225 -8.53 -5.16 11.70
N ARG A 226 -7.30 -4.97 12.18
CA ARG A 226 -6.73 -5.76 13.29
C ARG A 226 -7.55 -5.56 14.57
N ASP A 227 -7.88 -4.32 14.90
CA ASP A 227 -8.68 -3.98 16.07
C ASP A 227 -10.12 -4.52 15.93
N ALA A 228 -10.73 -4.34 14.75
CA ALA A 228 -12.06 -4.86 14.47
C ALA A 228 -12.14 -6.38 14.61
N LYS A 229 -11.17 -7.12 14.05
CA LYS A 229 -11.08 -8.59 14.17
C LYS A 229 -10.86 -9.06 15.60
N SER A 230 -10.08 -8.31 16.38
CA SER A 230 -9.81 -8.63 17.79
C SER A 230 -11.07 -8.46 18.64
N ALA A 231 -11.89 -7.43 18.35
CA ALA A 231 -13.16 -7.21 19.04
C ALA A 231 -14.29 -8.12 18.54
N ARG A 232 -14.31 -8.41 17.24
CA ARG A 232 -15.36 -9.18 16.54
C ARG A 232 -14.69 -10.04 15.47
N PRO A 233 -14.53 -11.36 15.72
CA PRO A 233 -13.93 -12.25 14.73
C PRO A 233 -14.63 -12.12 13.36
N TYR A 234 -13.85 -11.99 12.30
CA TYR A 234 -14.42 -11.86 10.95
C TYR A 234 -15.04 -13.19 10.51
N GLY A 235 -16.28 -13.16 10.02
CA GLY A 235 -17.00 -14.34 9.54
C GLY A 235 -17.63 -15.22 10.62
N SER A 236 -17.65 -14.79 11.89
CA SER A 236 -18.41 -15.43 12.98
C SER A 236 -19.90 -15.13 12.93
#